data_AF-A0A2V7VBI4-F1
#
_entry.id   AF-A0A2V7VBI4-F1
#
_cell.length_a   1.000
_cell.length_b   1.000
_cell.length_c   1.000
_cell.angle_alpha   90.00
_cell.angle_beta   90.00
_cell.angle_gamma   90.00
#
_symmetry.space_group_name_H-M   'P 1'
#
loop_
_entity.id
_entity.type
_entity.pdbx_description
1 polymer ?
#
loop_
_entity_poly.entity_id
_entity_poly.type
_entity_poly.pdbx_seq_one_letter_code
_entity_poly.pdbx_strand_id
1 'polypeptide(L)'
;MVPVVTWASSGASPIRKARPPAIPTASRRSRVMFPSADRLDLLAASIRPRPAQSSLGNNILDTPFPKGLFCVGSMTWVAPQYTREQVNLAGKTRIDQGASTESRDAVLGVINNWRSSHSFPLNSFQIMLRNRARAVDPSAVIAQRLKRLSSIEAKLRRFEQMKFSQMQDIGGCRAVLRDVRKVDEVVQAYKESRARNPRRHEFLHEDDYISHPKEDGYRSIHYIYRYHSKARKHRAYNGLKVEIQIRSQLQHI
;
A
#
# COMPACT_ATOMS: atom_id res chain seq x y z
N MET A 1 -43.73 39.51 -46.64
CA MET A 1 -44.06 40.01 -45.28
C MET A 1 -43.62 38.95 -44.28
N VAL A 2 -42.36 38.99 -43.83
CA VAL A 2 -41.79 38.21 -42.71
C VAL A 2 -40.62 39.05 -42.17
N PRO A 3 -40.48 39.26 -40.84
CA PRO A 3 -39.76 40.42 -40.30
C PRO A 3 -38.28 40.19 -40.01
N VAL A 4 -37.55 41.30 -40.00
CA VAL A 4 -36.23 41.51 -39.40
C VAL A 4 -36.35 41.36 -37.88
N VAL A 5 -35.47 40.56 -37.26
CA VAL A 5 -35.25 40.59 -35.81
C VAL A 5 -33.78 40.92 -35.57
N THR A 6 -33.57 42.12 -35.03
CA THR A 6 -32.31 42.67 -34.55
C THR A 6 -31.87 42.05 -33.23
N TRP A 7 -30.56 42.03 -33.04
CA TRP A 7 -29.86 41.61 -31.83
C TRP A 7 -30.28 42.38 -30.59
N ALA A 8 -30.56 41.66 -29.50
CA ALA A 8 -30.61 42.19 -28.14
C ALA A 8 -29.51 41.53 -27.30
N SER A 9 -28.50 42.33 -26.96
CA SER A 9 -27.47 42.05 -25.97
C SER A 9 -28.06 41.99 -24.57
N SER A 10 -28.00 40.83 -23.92
CA SER A 10 -28.34 40.67 -22.50
C SER A 10 -27.07 40.51 -21.66
N GLY A 11 -27.02 41.34 -20.62
CA GLY A 11 -25.87 41.59 -19.77
C GLY A 11 -25.39 40.40 -18.97
N ALA A 12 -24.06 40.30 -18.89
CA ALA A 12 -23.35 39.48 -17.93
C ALA A 12 -23.68 39.93 -16.50
N SER A 13 -24.28 39.03 -15.71
CA SER A 13 -24.33 39.17 -14.24
C SER A 13 -23.08 38.52 -13.62
N PRO A 14 -22.42 39.16 -12.65
CA PRO A 14 -21.18 38.64 -12.07
C PRO A 14 -21.48 37.45 -11.16
N ILE A 15 -20.87 36.30 -11.48
CA ILE A 15 -20.84 35.12 -10.62
C ILE A 15 -20.11 35.53 -9.34
N ARG A 16 -20.85 35.57 -8.22
CA ARG A 16 -20.33 35.79 -6.87
C ARG A 16 -19.27 34.74 -6.57
N LYS A 17 -18.02 35.15 -6.39
CA LYS A 17 -16.95 34.30 -5.84
C LYS A 17 -17.39 33.85 -4.43
N ALA A 18 -17.61 32.56 -4.25
CA ALA A 18 -17.81 31.98 -2.94
C ALA A 18 -16.56 32.25 -2.08
N ARG A 19 -16.76 32.83 -0.88
CA ARG A 19 -15.68 32.96 0.11
C ARG A 19 -15.21 31.57 0.54
N PRO A 20 -13.90 31.35 0.72
CA PRO A 20 -13.41 30.13 1.35
C PRO A 20 -13.95 30.04 2.79
N PRO A 21 -14.24 28.83 3.29
CA PRO A 21 -14.71 28.66 4.67
C PRO A 21 -13.64 29.15 5.66
N ALA A 22 -14.10 29.80 6.73
CA ALA A 22 -13.26 30.32 7.79
C ALA A 22 -12.42 29.20 8.44
N ILE A 23 -11.13 29.48 8.62
CA ILE A 23 -10.21 28.63 9.38
C ILE A 23 -10.67 28.66 10.85
N PRO A 24 -10.96 27.50 11.49
CA PRO A 24 -11.32 27.49 12.90
C PRO A 24 -10.08 27.88 13.72
N THR A 25 -10.21 28.97 14.47
CA THR A 25 -9.26 29.43 15.47
C THR A 25 -8.98 28.35 16.50
N ALA A 26 -7.70 28.21 16.85
CA ALA A 26 -7.15 27.21 17.77
C ALA A 26 -7.98 27.08 19.06
N SER A 27 -8.66 25.95 19.21
CA SER A 27 -9.34 25.54 20.43
C SER A 27 -8.64 24.30 21.00
N ARG A 28 -8.17 24.45 22.24
CA ARG A 28 -7.64 23.45 23.19
C ARG A 28 -7.06 22.17 22.58
N ARG A 29 -5.72 22.08 22.61
CA ARG A 29 -4.97 20.82 22.54
C ARG A 29 -5.58 19.81 23.51
N SER A 30 -6.32 18.83 23.00
CA SER A 30 -6.49 17.57 23.69
C SER A 30 -5.10 16.91 23.69
N ARG A 31 -4.40 17.05 24.81
CA ARG A 31 -3.15 16.34 25.05
C ARG A 31 -3.52 14.87 25.05
N VAL A 32 -3.33 14.18 23.92
CA VAL A 32 -3.23 12.73 23.93
C VAL A 32 -2.09 12.45 24.90
N MET A 33 -2.41 11.96 26.10
CA MET A 33 -1.40 11.56 27.07
C MET A 33 -0.64 10.40 26.44
N PHE A 34 0.55 10.71 25.93
CA PHE A 34 1.52 9.68 25.63
C PHE A 34 1.88 9.01 26.95
N PRO A 35 1.88 7.67 27.02
CA PRO A 35 2.44 6.97 28.18
C PRO A 35 3.87 7.48 28.43
N SER A 36 4.26 7.64 29.70
CA SER A 36 5.64 8.00 30.05
C SER A 36 6.62 7.00 29.44
N ALA A 37 7.86 7.43 29.20
CA ALA A 37 8.93 6.60 28.65
C ALA A 37 9.01 5.23 29.37
N ASP A 38 8.97 5.24 30.70
CA ASP A 38 8.96 4.03 31.54
C ASP A 38 7.82 3.05 31.22
N ARG A 39 6.64 3.56 30.88
CA ARG A 39 5.48 2.72 30.56
C ARG A 39 5.61 2.09 29.17
N LEU A 40 6.26 2.76 28.22
CA LEU A 40 6.57 2.18 26.90
C LEU A 40 7.67 1.12 26.98
N ASP A 41 8.65 1.33 27.84
CA ASP A 41 9.75 0.39 28.10
C ASP A 41 9.22 -0.92 28.71
N LEU A 42 8.37 -0.83 29.74
CA LEU A 42 7.68 -1.99 30.32
C LEU A 42 6.77 -2.71 29.32
N LEU A 43 6.09 -1.98 28.44
CA LEU A 43 5.22 -2.55 27.42
C LEU A 43 6.02 -3.23 26.30
N ALA A 44 7.16 -2.68 25.89
CA ALA A 44 8.05 -3.30 24.91
C ALA A 44 8.59 -4.65 25.41
N ALA A 45 8.96 -4.73 26.69
CA ALA A 45 9.40 -5.97 27.34
C ALA A 45 8.30 -7.06 27.39
N SER A 46 7.03 -6.70 27.21
CA SER A 46 5.89 -7.61 27.23
C SER A 46 5.55 -8.23 25.85
N ILE A 47 6.16 -7.76 24.75
CA ILE A 47 5.81 -8.22 23.40
C ILE A 47 6.33 -9.65 23.16
N ARG A 48 5.44 -10.64 23.20
CA ARG A 48 5.74 -12.03 22.82
C ARG A 48 5.12 -12.40 21.47
N PRO A 49 5.81 -13.21 20.64
CA PRO A 49 5.24 -13.73 19.40
C PRO A 49 4.04 -14.64 19.72
N ARG A 50 3.09 -14.72 18.79
CA ARG A 50 2.02 -15.73 18.87
C ARG A 50 2.63 -17.12 18.71
N PRO A 51 2.10 -18.14 19.41
CA PRO A 51 2.55 -19.52 19.22
C PRO A 51 2.45 -19.87 17.74
N ALA A 52 3.53 -20.46 17.21
CA ALA A 52 3.60 -20.84 15.81
C ALA A 52 2.44 -21.80 15.51
N GLN A 53 1.52 -21.39 14.62
CA GLN A 53 0.60 -22.35 14.04
C GLN A 53 1.44 -23.29 13.20
N SER A 54 1.57 -24.55 13.63
CA SER A 54 2.32 -25.58 12.92
C SER A 54 1.78 -25.71 11.49
N SER A 55 2.46 -25.09 10.53
CA SER A 55 2.27 -25.42 9.12
C SER A 55 3.10 -26.67 8.83
N LEU A 56 2.70 -27.79 9.42
CA LEU A 56 3.09 -29.11 8.93
C LEU A 56 2.46 -29.26 7.54
N GLY A 57 3.26 -29.02 6.51
CA GLY A 57 2.93 -29.33 5.12
C GLY A 57 3.69 -30.58 4.71
N ASN A 58 3.11 -31.76 4.96
CA ASN A 58 3.51 -32.98 4.28
C ASN A 58 3.04 -32.88 2.82
N ASN A 59 3.96 -33.19 1.90
CA ASN A 59 3.72 -33.26 0.47
C ASN A 59 2.89 -34.50 0.12
N ILE A 60 1.97 -34.39 -0.84
CA ILE A 60 1.75 -35.30 -2.00
C ILE A 60 0.42 -34.92 -2.69
N LEU A 61 0.58 -34.63 -4.00
CA LEU A 61 -0.29 -34.76 -5.18
C LEU A 61 -1.83 -34.87 -5.03
N ASP A 62 -2.55 -33.98 -5.71
CA ASP A 62 -3.52 -34.34 -6.77
C ASP A 62 -3.85 -33.11 -7.66
N THR A 63 -4.09 -33.39 -8.95
CA THR A 63 -3.94 -32.58 -10.19
C THR A 63 -5.16 -31.69 -10.57
N PRO A 64 -5.25 -31.02 -11.75
CA PRO A 64 -4.24 -30.46 -12.67
C PRO A 64 -4.42 -28.93 -12.90
N PHE A 65 -3.32 -28.18 -13.04
CA PHE A 65 -3.33 -26.82 -13.61
C PHE A 65 -2.54 -26.79 -14.93
N PRO A 66 -2.91 -25.94 -15.90
CA PRO A 66 -2.42 -26.01 -17.27
C PRO A 66 -0.92 -25.67 -17.36
N LYS A 67 -0.26 -26.36 -18.29
CA LYS A 67 1.19 -26.44 -18.48
C LYS A 67 1.85 -25.07 -18.71
N GLY A 68 2.96 -24.82 -18.00
CA GLY A 68 3.94 -23.78 -18.32
C GLY A 68 4.47 -22.99 -17.11
N LEU A 69 5.52 -23.51 -16.46
CA LEU A 69 6.54 -22.82 -15.63
C LEU A 69 6.02 -21.92 -14.46
N PHE A 70 6.27 -22.17 -13.17
CA PHE A 70 7.55 -22.46 -12.50
C PHE A 70 7.30 -23.16 -11.15
N CYS A 71 8.13 -24.16 -10.83
CA CYS A 71 8.56 -24.38 -9.46
C CYS A 71 9.57 -23.28 -9.12
N VAL A 72 9.31 -22.49 -8.07
CA VAL A 72 10.38 -21.79 -7.36
C VAL A 72 10.57 -22.56 -6.06
N GLY A 73 11.75 -23.16 -5.92
CA GLY A 73 12.10 -24.05 -4.82
C GLY A 73 11.85 -23.44 -3.44
N SER A 74 11.79 -24.32 -2.44
CA SER A 74 11.78 -24.11 -0.98
C SER A 74 12.13 -22.69 -0.49
N MET A 75 11.29 -21.70 -0.77
CA MET A 75 11.40 -20.36 -0.20
C MET A 75 10.53 -20.33 1.03
N THR A 76 11.19 -20.36 2.20
CA THR A 76 10.53 -20.18 3.48
C THR A 76 10.12 -18.71 3.61
N TRP A 77 8.83 -18.44 3.42
CA TRP A 77 8.27 -17.11 3.62
C TRP A 77 8.09 -16.81 5.12
N VAL A 78 8.42 -15.59 5.54
CA VAL A 78 8.24 -15.15 6.93
C VAL A 78 6.77 -14.88 7.19
N ALA A 79 6.12 -15.64 8.07
CA ALA A 79 4.75 -15.35 8.48
C ALA A 79 4.68 -14.19 9.51
N PRO A 80 3.58 -13.41 9.55
CA PRO A 80 3.35 -12.46 10.65
C PRO A 80 3.21 -13.20 11.98
N GLN A 81 4.08 -12.88 12.95
CA GLN A 81 4.08 -13.53 14.27
C GLN A 81 3.37 -12.69 15.34
N TYR A 82 3.22 -11.39 15.11
CA TYR A 82 2.71 -10.44 16.10
C TYR A 82 1.29 -9.97 15.78
N THR A 83 0.54 -9.51 16.77
CA THR A 83 -0.76 -8.87 16.58
C THR A 83 -0.61 -7.48 15.97
N ARG A 84 -1.70 -6.93 15.41
CA ARG A 84 -1.66 -5.58 14.82
C ARG A 84 -1.38 -4.52 15.88
N GLU A 85 -1.84 -4.76 17.10
CA GLU A 85 -1.66 -3.93 18.28
C GLU A 85 -0.19 -3.92 18.71
N GLN A 86 0.45 -5.10 18.79
CA GLN A 86 1.89 -5.23 19.07
C GLN A 86 2.74 -4.54 18.01
N VAL A 87 2.41 -4.70 16.73
CA VAL A 87 3.09 -4.01 15.62
C VAL A 87 2.94 -2.50 15.72
N ASN A 88 1.75 -2.01 16.06
CA ASN A 88 1.50 -0.59 16.23
C ASN A 88 2.28 -0.01 17.42
N LEU A 89 2.32 -0.74 18.54
CA LEU A 89 3.12 -0.38 19.71
C LEU A 89 4.61 -0.31 19.36
N ALA A 90 5.15 -1.36 18.72
CA ALA A 90 6.54 -1.39 18.27
C ALA A 90 6.88 -0.19 17.36
N GLY A 91 6.01 0.14 16.42
CA GLY A 91 6.18 1.31 15.55
C GLY A 91 6.22 2.63 16.32
N LYS A 92 5.38 2.79 17.36
CA LYS A 92 5.36 3.97 18.22
C LYS A 92 6.62 4.06 19.07
N THR A 93 6.97 2.99 19.79
CA THR A 93 8.20 2.93 20.61
C THR A 93 9.43 3.26 19.78
N ARG A 94 9.50 2.77 18.53
CA ARG A 94 10.65 3.01 17.65
C ARG A 94 10.87 4.48 17.30
N ILE A 95 9.80 5.27 17.17
CA ILE A 95 9.90 6.70 16.84
C ILE A 95 9.86 7.62 18.06
N ASP A 96 9.57 7.10 19.24
CA ASP A 96 9.46 7.91 20.44
C ASP A 96 10.83 8.44 20.88
N GLN A 97 10.95 9.77 20.99
CA GLN A 97 12.16 10.46 21.43
C GLN A 97 12.45 10.25 22.93
N GLY A 98 11.44 9.94 23.73
CA GLY A 98 11.58 9.67 25.17
C GLY A 98 12.03 8.24 25.51
N ALA A 99 11.83 7.27 24.61
CA ALA A 99 12.22 5.88 24.83
C ALA A 99 13.75 5.69 24.84
N SER A 100 14.23 4.78 25.70
CA SER A 100 15.63 4.36 25.76
C SER A 100 16.10 3.71 24.45
N THR A 101 17.41 3.73 24.19
CA THR A 101 17.98 3.09 23.00
C THR A 101 17.69 1.58 23.02
N GLU A 102 17.82 0.97 24.18
CA GLU A 102 17.55 -0.44 24.45
C GLU A 102 16.10 -0.81 24.10
N SER A 103 15.12 0.00 24.51
CA SER A 103 13.71 -0.23 24.15
C SER A 103 13.44 -0.07 22.67
N ARG A 104 14.06 0.91 22.01
CA ARG A 104 13.94 1.10 20.56
C ARG A 104 14.55 -0.05 19.77
N ASP A 105 15.57 -0.70 20.31
CA ASP A 105 16.23 -1.84 19.70
C ASP A 105 15.49 -3.15 19.97
N ALA A 106 14.90 -3.31 21.16
CA ALA A 106 14.07 -4.46 21.53
C ALA A 106 12.88 -4.67 20.57
N VAL A 107 12.30 -3.60 20.02
CA VAL A 107 11.15 -3.68 19.10
C VAL A 107 11.54 -3.95 17.64
N LEU A 108 12.83 -3.95 17.28
CA LEU A 108 13.29 -4.16 15.90
C LEU A 108 12.87 -5.52 15.35
N GLY A 109 12.87 -6.57 16.20
CA GLY A 109 12.43 -7.90 15.81
C GLY A 109 10.98 -7.93 15.32
N VAL A 110 10.09 -7.21 16.02
CA VAL A 110 8.66 -7.08 15.68
C VAL A 110 8.49 -6.34 14.35
N ILE A 111 9.20 -5.22 14.19
CA ILE A 111 9.13 -4.39 12.98
C ILE A 111 9.66 -5.16 11.77
N ASN A 112 10.79 -5.85 11.92
CA ASN A 112 11.39 -6.63 10.84
C ASN A 112 10.53 -7.85 10.48
N ASN A 113 9.94 -8.56 11.44
CA ASN A 113 8.98 -9.63 11.15
C ASN A 113 7.79 -9.08 10.34
N TRP A 114 7.19 -7.96 10.77
CA TRP A 114 6.06 -7.36 10.06
C TRP A 114 6.43 -6.95 8.64
N ARG A 115 7.58 -6.28 8.46
CA ARG A 115 8.10 -5.89 7.14
C ARG A 115 8.35 -7.10 6.24
N SER A 116 9.11 -8.09 6.73
CA SER A 116 9.47 -9.28 5.97
C SER A 116 8.26 -10.13 5.61
N SER A 117 7.20 -10.10 6.42
CA SER A 117 5.96 -10.85 6.13
C SER A 117 5.20 -10.39 4.89
N HIS A 118 5.45 -9.16 4.44
CA HIS A 118 4.89 -8.65 3.19
C HIS A 118 5.53 -9.26 1.94
N SER A 119 6.66 -9.97 2.06
CA SER A 119 7.38 -10.54 0.91
C SER A 119 6.52 -11.52 0.10
N PHE A 120 5.71 -12.35 0.77
CA PHE A 120 4.87 -13.34 0.10
C PHE A 120 3.71 -12.70 -0.69
N PRO A 121 2.88 -11.81 -0.09
CA PRO A 121 1.91 -11.03 -0.86
C PRO A 121 2.56 -10.21 -1.98
N LEU A 122 3.68 -9.55 -1.70
CA LEU A 122 4.39 -8.73 -2.67
C LEU A 122 4.79 -9.55 -3.90
N ASN A 123 5.38 -10.72 -3.70
CA ASN A 123 5.74 -11.62 -4.81
C ASN A 123 4.50 -12.03 -5.62
N SER A 124 3.38 -12.35 -4.94
CA SER A 124 2.12 -12.70 -5.61
C SER A 124 1.62 -11.57 -6.51
N PHE A 125 1.56 -10.33 -5.98
CA PHE A 125 1.14 -9.16 -6.75
C PHE A 125 2.14 -8.78 -7.83
N GLN A 126 3.43 -8.97 -7.60
CA GLN A 126 4.47 -8.70 -8.59
C GLN A 126 4.40 -9.66 -9.78
N ILE A 127 4.14 -10.95 -9.56
CA ILE A 127 3.89 -11.92 -10.64
C ILE A 127 2.64 -11.51 -11.43
N MET A 128 1.57 -11.15 -10.74
CA MET A 128 0.34 -10.64 -11.35
C MET A 128 0.57 -9.37 -12.19
N LEU A 129 1.40 -8.44 -11.70
CA LEU A 129 1.76 -7.22 -12.41
C LEU A 129 2.62 -7.54 -13.63
N ARG A 130 3.66 -8.37 -13.46
CA ARG A 130 4.55 -8.79 -14.55
C ARG A 130 3.77 -9.39 -15.71
N ASN A 131 2.87 -10.34 -15.42
CA ASN A 131 2.13 -11.03 -16.47
C ASN A 131 1.23 -10.08 -17.26
N ARG A 132 0.54 -9.14 -16.58
CA ARG A 132 -0.30 -8.14 -17.26
C ARG A 132 0.55 -7.13 -18.04
N ALA A 133 1.59 -6.59 -17.42
CA ALA A 133 2.44 -5.60 -18.05
C ALA A 133 3.16 -6.18 -19.27
N ARG A 134 3.70 -7.40 -19.19
CA ARG A 134 4.40 -8.04 -20.32
C ARG A 134 3.49 -8.55 -21.43
N ALA A 135 2.21 -8.78 -21.14
CA ALA A 135 1.23 -9.05 -22.20
C ALA A 135 0.94 -7.79 -23.05
N VAL A 136 1.06 -6.61 -22.45
CA VAL A 136 0.82 -5.30 -23.10
C VAL A 136 2.10 -4.72 -23.72
N ASP A 137 3.22 -4.83 -22.99
CA ASP A 137 4.53 -4.31 -23.34
C ASP A 137 5.61 -5.32 -22.92
N PRO A 138 6.11 -6.15 -23.85
CA PRO A 138 7.14 -7.15 -23.58
C PRO A 138 8.42 -6.57 -22.97
N SER A 139 8.70 -5.28 -23.21
CA SER A 139 9.87 -4.56 -22.69
C SER A 139 9.66 -3.95 -21.30
N ALA A 140 8.47 -4.10 -20.70
CA ALA A 140 8.15 -3.52 -19.41
C ALA A 140 9.12 -3.95 -18.31
N VAL A 141 9.66 -2.96 -17.59
CA VAL A 141 10.56 -3.18 -16.46
C VAL A 141 9.71 -3.34 -15.20
N ILE A 142 9.87 -4.48 -14.53
CA ILE A 142 9.13 -4.80 -13.30
C ILE A 142 10.08 -4.79 -12.12
N ALA A 143 9.75 -3.99 -11.11
CA ALA A 143 10.48 -3.91 -9.85
C ALA A 143 9.58 -4.27 -8.67
N GLN A 144 10.18 -4.74 -7.59
CA GLN A 144 9.53 -4.85 -6.29
C GLN A 144 10.47 -4.39 -5.18
N ARG A 145 9.91 -3.89 -4.10
CA ARG A 145 10.66 -3.51 -2.92
C ARG A 145 9.82 -3.66 -1.66
N LEU A 146 10.50 -3.99 -0.57
CA LEU A 146 10.01 -3.70 0.77
C LEU A 146 10.47 -2.31 1.17
N LYS A 147 9.62 -1.60 1.90
CA LYS A 147 9.94 -0.28 2.42
C LYS A 147 11.06 -0.38 3.46
N ARG A 148 12.03 0.54 3.36
CA ARG A 148 13.16 0.66 4.30
C ARG A 148 12.67 1.10 5.68
N LEU A 149 13.40 0.68 6.74
CA LEU A 149 13.05 1.03 8.12
C LEU A 149 13.02 2.56 8.31
N SER A 150 14.06 3.27 7.84
CA SER A 150 14.13 4.73 7.91
C SER A 150 12.93 5.43 7.26
N SER A 151 12.46 4.93 6.11
CA SER A 151 11.27 5.47 5.44
C SER A 151 9.96 5.16 6.18
N ILE A 152 9.90 4.05 6.92
CA ILE A 152 8.77 3.72 7.79
C ILE A 152 8.76 4.68 8.97
N GLU A 153 9.89 4.85 9.66
CA GLU A 153 10.06 5.77 10.78
C GLU A 153 9.71 7.20 10.38
N ALA A 154 10.24 7.70 9.26
CA ALA A 154 9.93 9.03 8.75
C ALA A 154 8.43 9.21 8.48
N LYS A 155 7.75 8.20 7.92
CA LYS A 155 6.30 8.26 7.67
C LYS A 155 5.50 8.25 8.96
N LEU A 156 5.89 7.45 9.96
CA LEU A 156 5.24 7.43 11.27
C LEU A 156 5.43 8.76 12.02
N ARG A 157 6.61 9.39 11.92
CA ARG A 157 6.86 10.73 12.48
C ARG A 157 6.02 11.82 11.79
N ARG A 158 5.91 11.76 10.46
CA ARG A 158 5.14 12.76 9.67
C ARG A 158 3.63 12.70 9.92
N PHE A 159 3.10 11.51 10.23
CA PHE A 159 1.66 11.29 10.38
C PHE A 159 1.37 10.64 11.73
N GLU A 160 1.18 11.45 12.78
CA GLU A 160 1.01 10.97 14.16
C GLU A 160 -0.16 9.97 14.35
N GLN A 161 -1.22 10.12 13.55
CA GLN A 161 -2.39 9.23 13.58
C GLN A 161 -2.19 7.92 12.80
N MET A 162 -1.08 7.78 12.06
CA MET A 162 -0.79 6.60 11.25
C MET A 162 -0.48 5.39 12.13
N LYS A 163 -1.26 4.33 11.96
CA LYS A 163 -0.98 3.02 12.56
C LYS A 163 -0.03 2.23 11.67
N PHE A 164 1.11 1.77 12.20
CA PHE A 164 2.11 1.02 11.43
C PHE A 164 1.51 -0.21 10.74
N SER A 165 0.65 -0.97 11.42
CA SER A 165 0.00 -2.16 10.85
C SER A 165 -1.03 -1.84 9.75
N GLN A 166 -1.40 -0.58 9.55
CA GLN A 166 -2.31 -0.12 8.50
C GLN A 166 -1.60 0.54 7.31
N MET A 167 -0.28 0.75 7.40
CA MET A 167 0.52 1.36 6.35
C MET A 167 0.40 0.56 5.04
N GLN A 168 0.04 1.26 3.96
CA GLN A 168 -0.31 0.64 2.68
C GLN A 168 0.92 0.24 1.84
N ASP A 169 2.02 0.98 2.00
CA ASP A 169 3.21 0.93 1.14
C ASP A 169 4.39 0.18 1.80
N ILE A 170 4.12 -0.84 2.63
CA ILE A 170 5.18 -1.69 3.22
C ILE A 170 5.81 -2.58 2.14
N GLY A 171 4.97 -3.26 1.35
CA GLY A 171 5.38 -3.97 0.16
C GLY A 171 4.84 -3.25 -1.06
N GLY A 172 5.70 -3.00 -2.06
CA GLY A 172 5.27 -2.37 -3.29
C GLY A 172 5.96 -2.92 -4.53
N CYS A 173 5.21 -3.08 -5.62
CA CYS A 173 5.76 -3.42 -6.93
C CYS A 173 5.43 -2.34 -7.96
N ARG A 174 6.26 -2.27 -9.00
CA ARG A 174 6.17 -1.26 -10.03
C ARG A 174 6.31 -1.88 -11.41
N ALA A 175 5.53 -1.38 -12.35
CA ALA A 175 5.75 -1.54 -13.78
C ALA A 175 6.11 -0.19 -14.37
N VAL A 176 7.22 -0.16 -15.11
CA VAL A 176 7.63 0.97 -15.95
C VAL A 176 7.47 0.53 -17.40
N LEU A 177 6.52 1.16 -18.09
CA LEU A 177 6.13 0.84 -19.47
C LEU A 177 6.70 1.88 -20.43
N ARG A 178 6.76 1.56 -21.73
CA ARG A 178 7.33 2.48 -22.73
C ARG A 178 6.64 3.85 -22.80
N ASP A 179 5.31 3.91 -22.73
CA ASP A 179 4.53 5.14 -22.87
C ASP A 179 3.22 5.10 -22.07
N VAL A 180 2.50 6.23 -22.03
CA VAL A 180 1.26 6.36 -21.24
C VAL A 180 0.11 5.51 -21.81
N ARG A 181 0.06 5.29 -23.13
CA ARG A 181 -0.98 4.43 -23.74
C ARG A 181 -0.88 3.01 -23.21
N LYS A 182 0.36 2.50 -23.06
CA LYS A 182 0.61 1.20 -22.44
C LYS A 182 0.25 1.17 -20.96
N VAL A 183 0.41 2.27 -20.23
CA VAL A 183 -0.11 2.38 -18.85
C VAL A 183 -1.62 2.20 -18.84
N ASP A 184 -2.34 2.89 -19.73
CA ASP A 184 -3.80 2.83 -19.83
C ASP A 184 -4.29 1.41 -20.18
N GLU A 185 -3.62 0.71 -21.10
CA GLU A 185 -3.91 -0.68 -21.44
C GLU A 185 -3.75 -1.62 -20.23
N VAL A 186 -2.69 -1.47 -19.43
CA VAL A 186 -2.51 -2.29 -18.22
C VAL A 186 -3.56 -1.95 -17.16
N VAL A 187 -3.86 -0.67 -16.96
CA VAL A 187 -4.92 -0.19 -16.06
C VAL A 187 -6.27 -0.82 -16.43
N GLN A 188 -6.60 -0.82 -17.72
CA GLN A 188 -7.81 -1.44 -18.22
C GLN A 188 -7.84 -2.96 -17.96
N ALA A 189 -6.73 -3.66 -18.18
CA ALA A 189 -6.61 -5.09 -17.86
C ALA A 189 -6.80 -5.38 -16.36
N TYR A 190 -6.41 -4.48 -15.47
CA TYR A 190 -6.70 -4.57 -14.03
C TYR A 190 -8.20 -4.38 -13.74
N LYS A 191 -8.83 -3.36 -14.34
CA LYS A 191 -10.26 -3.09 -14.19
C LYS A 191 -11.11 -4.29 -14.63
N GLU A 192 -10.83 -4.83 -15.81
CA GLU A 192 -11.53 -6.01 -16.35
C GLU A 192 -11.30 -7.26 -15.50
N SER A 193 -10.05 -7.52 -15.09
CA SER A 193 -9.75 -8.65 -14.22
C SER A 193 -10.45 -8.56 -12.87
N ARG A 194 -10.61 -7.35 -12.33
CA ARG A 194 -11.32 -7.10 -11.06
C ARG A 194 -12.82 -7.31 -11.24
N ALA A 195 -13.42 -6.85 -12.33
CA ALA A 195 -14.82 -7.11 -12.65
C ALA A 195 -15.12 -8.61 -12.80
N ARG A 196 -14.22 -9.36 -13.45
CA ARG A 196 -14.37 -10.81 -13.66
C ARG A 196 -14.20 -11.64 -12.37
N ASN A 197 -13.32 -11.21 -11.46
CA ASN A 197 -13.05 -11.95 -10.22
C ASN A 197 -12.78 -10.99 -9.04
N PRO A 198 -13.82 -10.34 -8.50
CA PRO A 198 -13.68 -9.31 -7.47
C PRO A 198 -13.21 -9.86 -6.11
N ARG A 199 -13.31 -11.18 -5.90
CA ARG A 199 -13.00 -11.84 -4.62
C ARG A 199 -11.59 -12.44 -4.55
N ARG A 200 -10.78 -12.32 -5.61
CA ARG A 200 -9.41 -12.85 -5.63
C ARG A 200 -8.53 -12.15 -4.58
N HIS A 201 -8.46 -10.84 -4.66
CA HIS A 201 -7.84 -9.95 -3.69
C HIS A 201 -8.75 -8.74 -3.51
N GLU A 202 -8.79 -8.17 -2.31
CA GLU A 202 -9.63 -7.01 -2.05
C GLU A 202 -8.92 -5.76 -2.57
N PHE A 203 -9.55 -5.07 -3.51
CA PHE A 203 -9.10 -3.77 -4.00
C PHE A 203 -9.59 -2.69 -3.03
N LEU A 204 -8.68 -1.87 -2.51
CA LEU A 204 -9.01 -0.87 -1.50
C LEU A 204 -9.14 0.53 -2.09
N HIS A 205 -8.18 0.94 -2.93
CA HIS A 205 -8.05 2.34 -3.35
C HIS A 205 -7.25 2.48 -4.63
N GLU A 206 -7.53 3.54 -5.39
CA GLU A 206 -6.80 3.98 -6.58
C GLU A 206 -6.49 5.48 -6.47
N ASP A 207 -5.22 5.83 -6.65
CA ASP A 207 -4.78 7.20 -6.86
C ASP A 207 -4.28 7.35 -8.29
N ASP A 208 -4.92 8.23 -9.06
CA ASP A 208 -4.50 8.58 -10.41
C ASP A 208 -3.68 9.87 -10.39
N TYR A 209 -2.38 9.73 -10.14
CA TYR A 209 -1.44 10.85 -10.22
C TYR A 209 -1.01 11.18 -11.66
N ILE A 210 -1.56 10.52 -12.69
CA ILE A 210 -1.31 10.90 -14.07
C ILE A 210 -2.24 12.05 -14.45
N SER A 211 -3.53 11.90 -14.17
CA SER A 211 -4.53 12.96 -14.38
C SER A 211 -4.46 14.05 -13.31
N HIS A 212 -4.10 13.70 -12.08
CA HIS A 212 -3.97 14.63 -10.95
C HIS A 212 -2.56 14.56 -10.34
N PRO A 213 -1.53 15.07 -11.03
CA PRO A 213 -0.15 15.02 -10.56
C PRO A 213 0.02 15.71 -9.22
N LYS A 214 1.01 15.26 -8.44
CA LYS A 214 1.42 15.97 -7.23
C LYS A 214 2.11 17.29 -7.57
N GLU A 215 2.20 18.16 -6.59
CA GLU A 215 2.86 19.47 -6.71
C GLU A 215 4.34 19.36 -7.14
N ASP A 216 5.02 18.28 -6.77
CA ASP A 216 6.40 17.98 -7.18
C ASP A 216 6.52 17.42 -8.62
N GLY A 217 5.40 17.36 -9.37
CA GLY A 217 5.34 16.84 -10.73
C GLY A 217 5.24 15.31 -10.81
N TYR A 218 5.19 14.60 -9.68
CA TYR A 218 5.12 13.15 -9.65
C TYR A 218 3.86 12.59 -10.33
N ARG A 219 4.06 11.57 -11.20
CA ARG A 219 3.00 10.89 -11.96
C ARG A 219 3.11 9.37 -11.91
N SER A 220 2.01 8.69 -11.63
CA SER A 220 1.86 7.22 -11.64
C SER A 220 0.42 6.87 -11.30
N ILE A 221 -0.09 5.75 -11.79
CA ILE A 221 -1.27 5.12 -11.19
C ILE A 221 -0.84 4.29 -9.98
N HIS A 222 -1.55 4.42 -8.87
CA HIS A 222 -1.33 3.64 -7.65
C HIS A 222 -2.56 2.82 -7.33
N TYR A 223 -2.40 1.51 -7.20
CA TYR A 223 -3.43 0.62 -6.68
C TYR A 223 -3.03 0.06 -5.33
N ILE A 224 -3.92 0.17 -4.36
CA ILE A 224 -3.75 -0.45 -3.05
C ILE A 224 -4.64 -1.70 -2.99
N TYR A 225 -4.00 -2.85 -2.82
CA TYR A 225 -4.69 -4.12 -2.61
C TYR A 225 -4.45 -4.65 -1.22
N ARG A 226 -5.45 -5.34 -0.67
CA ARG A 226 -5.32 -6.19 0.50
C ARG A 226 -5.25 -7.65 0.04
N TYR A 227 -4.20 -8.33 0.48
CA TYR A 227 -3.99 -9.74 0.18
C TYR A 227 -5.09 -10.59 0.82
N HIS A 228 -5.59 -11.53 0.04
CA HIS A 228 -6.58 -12.50 0.46
C HIS A 228 -6.34 -13.83 -0.24
N SER A 229 -6.43 -14.92 0.52
CA SER A 229 -6.39 -16.29 0.04
C SER A 229 -7.28 -17.20 0.90
N LYS A 230 -7.99 -18.11 0.25
CA LYS A 230 -8.77 -19.16 0.91
C LYS A 230 -7.89 -20.34 1.35
N ALA A 231 -6.73 -20.52 0.73
CA ALA A 231 -5.84 -21.63 1.00
C ALA A 231 -5.28 -21.56 2.42
N ARG A 232 -5.45 -22.63 3.21
CA ARG A 232 -5.04 -22.69 4.63
C ARG A 232 -3.59 -22.24 4.84
N LYS A 233 -2.67 -22.72 4.01
CA LYS A 233 -1.23 -22.38 4.07
C LYS A 233 -0.91 -20.90 3.85
N HIS A 234 -1.80 -20.11 3.26
CA HIS A 234 -1.58 -18.69 2.98
C HIS A 234 -2.42 -17.75 3.85
N ARG A 235 -3.29 -18.27 4.72
CA ARG A 235 -4.19 -17.46 5.54
C ARG A 235 -3.45 -16.50 6.48
N ALA A 236 -2.24 -16.87 6.92
CA ALA A 236 -1.41 -16.02 7.78
C ALA A 236 -1.08 -14.66 7.15
N TYR A 237 -1.07 -14.56 5.82
CA TYR A 237 -0.77 -13.33 5.09
C TYR A 237 -2.01 -12.49 4.75
N ASN A 238 -3.20 -13.01 5.04
CA ASN A 238 -4.44 -12.30 4.75
C ASN A 238 -4.49 -10.97 5.50
N GLY A 239 -4.89 -9.92 4.80
CA GLY A 239 -5.00 -8.59 5.36
C GLY A 239 -3.78 -7.70 5.19
N LEU A 240 -2.62 -8.25 4.80
CA LEU A 240 -1.43 -7.46 4.45
C LEU A 240 -1.70 -6.67 3.15
N LYS A 241 -1.21 -5.43 3.09
CA LYS A 241 -1.46 -4.52 1.97
C LYS A 241 -0.26 -4.46 1.04
N VAL A 242 -0.51 -4.33 -0.25
CA VAL A 242 0.52 -4.13 -1.27
C VAL A 242 0.10 -2.99 -2.18
N GLU A 243 1.04 -2.09 -2.43
CA GLU A 243 0.91 -1.01 -3.40
C GLU A 243 1.45 -1.45 -4.76
N ILE A 244 0.68 -1.20 -5.82
CA ILE A 244 1.08 -1.41 -7.20
C ILE A 244 1.22 -0.05 -7.87
N GLN A 245 2.37 0.22 -8.46
CA GLN A 245 2.65 1.47 -9.17
C GLN A 245 2.80 1.19 -10.67
N ILE A 246 2.02 1.89 -11.50
CA ILE A 246 2.05 1.73 -12.96
C ILE A 246 2.36 3.09 -13.58
N ARG A 247 3.41 3.18 -14.39
CA ARG A 247 3.85 4.44 -15.02
C ARG A 247 4.63 4.21 -16.30
N SER A 248 4.78 5.25 -17.11
CA SER A 248 5.66 5.23 -18.28
C SER A 248 7.13 5.50 -17.91
N GLN A 249 8.05 5.27 -18.85
CA GLN A 249 9.47 5.62 -18.73
C GLN A 249 9.66 7.11 -18.45
N LEU A 250 8.94 7.98 -19.18
CA LEU A 250 9.01 9.43 -18.98
C LEU A 250 8.51 9.85 -17.60
N GLN A 251 7.50 9.17 -17.04
CA GLN A 251 6.99 9.42 -15.69
C GLN A 251 7.89 8.81 -14.58
N HIS A 252 8.87 7.98 -14.96
CA HIS A 252 9.76 7.35 -14.00
C HIS A 252 10.98 8.23 -13.67
N ILE A 253 11.44 9.01 -14.66
CA ILE A 253 12.55 9.96 -14.58
C ILE A 253 12.10 11.16 -13.73
#